data_AF-A0A7W1YY39-F1
#
_entry.id   AF-A0A7W1YY39-F1
#
_cell.length_a   1.000
_cell.length_b   1.000
_cell.length_c   1.000
_cell.angle_alpha   90.00
_cell.angle_beta   90.00
_cell.angle_gamma   90.00
#
_symmetry.space_group_name_H-M   'P 1'
#
loop_
_entity.id
_entity.type
_entity.pdbx_description
1 polymer ?
#
loop_
_entity_poly.entity_id
_entity_poly.type
_entity_poly.pdbx_seq_one_letter_code
_entity_poly.pdbx_strand_id
1 'polypeptide(L)'
;MAKTAYLRTPPNITTMPPGVPYIIGNEAAERFSYYGMKSILAVFMTHYILSKTGVLDPMQEHEADSYTHYFVSGVYYLPVLGAILADGWLGKYFTIFSLSIVYCLGHLTLAFMDTTWGIAVGERTMLALGLGLICLGAGGIKPCVSANVGDQFGESNKYLISKMFGWFYFSINAGSFISTILCPWLLSDPNYGPRYAFGIPGIAMFIATIFFWAGRKKMVHVPPAGLGYLRETFSKEGLITLGRIAMVYIFIMFFWALWDMSNGVEWTLQAQKMDLHFLGLNLQAAQVQTANPILILLFIPLVNYVIYPFIDKFFPLTPLRKIGIGLYLTGFSFVVIVYAQHLIDLGQHPTIWWQMLAYVILTLGEAMVSITGLEFSYTQAPNSMKSSVMALWLFAIASGNLFDARFNSWDVKPDGTTKLTEFQFYSFFTIVMFAAATLFVFFACFYKGRTHLQSQEPGIHGPPEMATELGMP
;
A
#
# COMPACT_ATOMS: atom_id res chain seq x y z
N MET A 1 4.77 -41.26 -13.39
CA MET A 1 4.64 -39.86 -12.92
C MET A 1 3.19 -39.62 -12.55
N ALA A 2 2.88 -39.30 -11.29
CA ALA A 2 1.51 -38.97 -10.90
C ALA A 2 1.05 -37.74 -11.69
N LYS A 3 -0.02 -37.87 -12.49
CA LYS A 3 -0.68 -36.72 -13.13
C LYS A 3 -1.09 -35.77 -12.02
N THR A 4 -0.39 -34.64 -11.90
CA THR A 4 -0.75 -33.63 -10.91
C THR A 4 -2.06 -33.00 -11.35
N ALA A 5 -3.02 -32.90 -10.43
CA ALA A 5 -4.39 -32.44 -10.70
C ALA A 5 -4.49 -30.93 -11.04
N TYR A 6 -3.36 -30.21 -11.02
CA TYR A 6 -3.27 -28.75 -11.15
C TYR A 6 -2.24 -28.38 -12.22
N LEU A 7 -2.52 -27.31 -12.96
CA LEU A 7 -1.59 -26.76 -13.96
C LEU A 7 -0.33 -26.27 -13.25
N ARG A 8 0.86 -26.60 -13.76
CA ARG A 8 2.15 -26.11 -13.24
C ARG A 8 2.84 -25.09 -14.13
N THR A 9 2.39 -25.01 -15.38
CA THR A 9 2.87 -24.09 -16.39
C THR A 9 1.69 -23.43 -17.10
N PRO A 10 1.86 -22.20 -17.61
CA PRO A 10 0.84 -21.53 -18.41
C PRO A 10 0.41 -22.38 -19.63
N PRO A 11 -0.90 -22.52 -19.90
CA PRO A 11 -1.36 -23.19 -21.10
C PRO A 11 -1.00 -22.37 -22.35
N ASN A 12 -0.71 -23.04 -23.46
CA ASN A 12 -0.44 -22.37 -24.73
C ASN A 12 -1.75 -21.86 -25.36
N ILE A 13 -2.21 -20.69 -24.92
CA ILE A 13 -3.41 -20.01 -25.40
C ILE A 13 -3.08 -18.57 -25.71
N THR A 14 -3.74 -17.99 -26.71
CA THR A 14 -3.56 -16.58 -27.08
C THR A 14 -4.51 -15.65 -26.32
N THR A 15 -5.50 -16.20 -25.62
CA THR A 15 -6.52 -15.46 -24.86
C THR A 15 -6.12 -15.24 -23.40
N MET A 16 -6.92 -14.46 -22.68
CA MET A 16 -6.74 -14.23 -21.25
C MET A 16 -6.79 -15.56 -20.48
N PRO A 17 -5.80 -15.87 -19.63
CA PRO A 17 -5.80 -17.11 -18.86
C PRO A 17 -7.06 -17.25 -18.00
N PRO A 18 -7.67 -18.44 -17.94
CA PRO A 18 -8.94 -18.65 -17.24
C PRO A 18 -8.83 -18.49 -15.72
N GLY A 19 -7.62 -18.50 -15.16
CA GLY A 19 -7.34 -18.19 -13.75
C GLY A 19 -7.38 -16.69 -13.42
N VAL A 20 -7.10 -15.80 -14.39
CA VAL A 20 -6.95 -14.36 -14.15
C VAL A 20 -8.22 -13.72 -13.57
N PRO A 21 -9.44 -13.98 -14.08
CA PRO A 21 -10.65 -13.39 -13.50
C PRO A 21 -10.82 -13.70 -12.01
N TYR A 22 -10.43 -14.90 -11.56
CA TYR A 22 -10.51 -15.31 -10.15
C TYR A 22 -9.52 -14.53 -9.27
N ILE A 23 -8.35 -14.21 -9.80
CA ILE A 23 -7.33 -13.43 -9.08
C ILE A 23 -7.76 -11.96 -9.00
N ILE A 24 -8.26 -11.37 -10.09
CA ILE A 24 -8.76 -9.99 -10.11
C ILE A 24 -9.98 -9.82 -9.19
N GLY A 25 -10.93 -10.75 -9.24
CA GLY A 25 -12.11 -10.70 -8.35
C GLY A 25 -11.73 -10.85 -6.87
N ASN A 26 -10.75 -11.70 -6.56
CA ASN A 26 -10.16 -11.78 -5.22
C ASN A 26 -9.50 -10.46 -4.81
N GLU A 27 -8.70 -9.85 -5.69
CA GLU A 27 -8.04 -8.57 -5.42
C GLU A 27 -9.06 -7.46 -5.13
N ALA A 28 -10.11 -7.32 -5.95
CA ALA A 28 -11.15 -6.31 -5.73
C ALA A 28 -11.80 -6.43 -4.34
N ALA A 29 -12.18 -7.66 -3.96
CA ALA A 29 -12.88 -7.92 -2.71
C ALA A 29 -11.96 -7.82 -1.48
N GLU A 30 -10.70 -8.24 -1.58
CA GLU A 30 -9.71 -8.04 -0.51
C GLU A 30 -9.38 -6.55 -0.35
N ARG A 31 -9.27 -5.77 -1.44
CA ARG A 31 -8.99 -4.32 -1.35
C ARG A 31 -10.16 -3.57 -0.75
N PHE A 32 -11.38 -3.92 -1.14
CA PHE A 32 -12.58 -3.43 -0.45
C PHE A 32 -12.48 -3.71 1.06
N SER A 33 -12.12 -4.93 1.45
CA SER A 33 -12.02 -5.34 2.84
C SER A 33 -10.97 -4.55 3.63
N TYR A 34 -9.74 -4.47 3.10
CA TYR A 34 -8.62 -3.78 3.75
C TYR A 34 -8.90 -2.29 3.93
N TYR A 35 -9.23 -1.59 2.84
CA TYR A 35 -9.44 -0.13 2.88
C TYR A 35 -10.71 0.25 3.66
N GLY A 36 -11.76 -0.57 3.56
CA GLY A 36 -13.00 -0.34 4.31
C GLY A 36 -12.76 -0.36 5.81
N MET A 37 -12.13 -1.43 6.30
CA MET A 37 -11.77 -1.57 7.71
C MET A 37 -10.76 -0.51 8.16
N LYS A 38 -9.72 -0.22 7.37
CA LYS A 38 -8.71 0.81 7.71
C LYS A 38 -9.36 2.19 7.87
N SER A 39 -10.27 2.57 6.96
CA SER A 39 -10.87 3.90 6.94
C SER A 39 -11.68 4.24 8.19
N ILE A 40 -12.26 3.23 8.85
CA ILE A 40 -13.09 3.41 10.03
C ILE A 40 -12.35 3.18 11.35
N LEU A 41 -11.10 2.69 11.30
CA LEU A 41 -10.38 2.20 12.47
C LEU A 41 -10.16 3.31 13.51
N ALA A 42 -9.69 4.47 13.06
CA ALA A 42 -9.47 5.64 13.91
C ALA A 42 -10.75 6.08 14.62
N VAL A 43 -11.82 6.32 13.85
CA VAL A 43 -13.11 6.78 14.34
C VAL A 43 -13.71 5.76 15.32
N PHE A 44 -13.59 4.47 15.02
CA PHE A 44 -14.03 3.41 15.90
C PHE A 44 -13.30 3.46 17.26
N MET A 45 -11.97 3.54 17.24
CA MET A 45 -11.16 3.57 18.46
C MET A 45 -11.46 4.79 19.34
N THR A 46 -11.68 5.96 18.74
CA THR A 46 -11.87 7.22 19.48
C THR A 46 -13.32 7.48 19.89
N HIS A 47 -14.31 6.74 19.38
CA HIS A 47 -15.73 7.02 19.66
C HIS A 47 -16.57 5.82 20.08
N TYR A 48 -16.20 4.57 19.75
CA TYR A 48 -17.11 3.42 19.84
C TYR A 48 -16.64 2.29 20.76
N ILE A 49 -15.39 2.30 21.24
CA ILE A 49 -14.86 1.24 22.11
C ILE A 49 -15.65 1.15 23.42
N LEU A 50 -15.99 -0.08 23.81
CA LEU A 50 -16.62 -0.43 25.08
C LEU A 50 -15.63 -1.06 26.06
N SER A 51 -15.82 -0.74 27.34
CA SER A 51 -15.19 -1.40 28.47
C SER A 51 -15.76 -2.81 28.67
N LYS A 52 -15.13 -3.62 29.54
CA LYS A 52 -15.61 -4.98 29.86
C LYS A 52 -16.99 -5.03 30.51
N THR A 53 -17.49 -3.89 30.99
CA THR A 53 -18.84 -3.76 31.56
C THR A 53 -19.86 -3.23 30.54
N GLY A 54 -19.46 -3.03 29.27
CA GLY A 54 -20.31 -2.52 28.21
C GLY A 54 -20.55 -1.01 28.24
N VAL A 55 -19.71 -0.26 28.96
CA VAL A 55 -19.77 1.22 29.02
C VAL A 55 -18.77 1.78 28.03
N LEU A 56 -19.09 2.87 27.32
CA LEU A 56 -18.14 3.55 26.43
C LEU A 56 -16.85 3.90 27.17
N ASP A 57 -15.73 3.45 26.63
CA ASP A 57 -14.36 3.71 27.09
C ASP A 57 -13.45 3.96 25.87
N PRO A 58 -13.66 5.07 25.13
CA PRO A 58 -12.90 5.33 23.91
C PRO A 58 -11.42 5.55 24.18
N MET A 59 -10.60 5.20 23.19
CA MET A 59 -9.17 5.49 23.20
C MET A 59 -8.92 6.97 23.01
N GLN A 60 -7.81 7.46 23.56
CA GLN A 60 -7.31 8.78 23.24
C GLN A 60 -6.82 8.80 21.78
N GLU A 61 -6.88 9.97 21.13
CA GLU A 61 -6.50 10.13 19.71
C GLU A 61 -5.08 9.60 19.43
N HIS A 62 -4.12 9.88 20.30
CA HIS A 62 -2.73 9.40 20.16
C HIS A 62 -2.57 7.88 20.31
N GLU A 63 -3.44 7.23 21.10
CA GLU A 63 -3.44 5.77 21.29
C GLU A 63 -3.99 5.13 20.02
N ALA A 64 -5.12 5.64 19.52
CA ALA A 64 -5.74 5.20 18.27
C ALA A 64 -4.79 5.34 17.07
N ASP A 65 -4.08 6.47 17.01
CA ASP A 65 -3.06 6.75 16.02
C ASP A 65 -1.94 5.70 16.04
N SER A 66 -1.32 5.51 17.21
CA SER A 66 -0.21 4.56 17.38
C SER A 66 -0.62 3.14 16.99
N TYR A 67 -1.81 2.69 17.41
CA TYR A 67 -2.34 1.37 17.05
C TYR A 67 -2.49 1.21 15.53
N THR A 68 -3.00 2.24 14.85
CA THR A 68 -3.17 2.23 13.39
C THR A 68 -1.83 2.14 12.69
N HIS A 69 -0.84 2.96 13.06
CA HIS A 69 0.46 2.93 12.42
C HIS A 69 1.26 1.66 12.71
N TYR A 70 1.19 1.11 13.93
CA TYR A 70 1.78 -0.21 14.22
C TYR A 70 1.14 -1.31 13.38
N PHE A 71 -0.18 -1.28 13.20
CA PHE A 71 -0.89 -2.21 12.34
C PHE A 71 -0.43 -2.10 10.88
N VAL A 72 -0.41 -0.89 10.32
CA VAL A 72 0.01 -0.65 8.92
C VAL A 72 1.48 -1.03 8.73
N SER A 73 2.36 -0.65 9.66
CA SER A 73 3.77 -1.05 9.67
C SER A 73 3.92 -2.58 9.62
N GLY A 74 3.19 -3.31 10.45
CA GLY A 74 3.22 -4.78 10.44
C GLY A 74 2.76 -5.36 9.10
N VAL A 75 1.69 -4.83 8.52
CA VAL A 75 1.16 -5.23 7.21
C VAL A 75 2.20 -5.08 6.09
N TYR A 76 3.10 -4.10 6.20
CA TYR A 76 4.14 -3.85 5.18
C TYR A 76 5.51 -4.49 5.52
N TYR A 77 5.75 -4.96 6.75
CA TYR A 77 6.94 -5.77 7.09
C TYR A 77 6.76 -7.27 6.80
N LEU A 78 5.56 -7.80 7.04
CA LEU A 78 5.25 -9.22 6.84
C LEU A 78 5.28 -9.75 5.39
N PRO A 79 5.22 -8.94 4.32
CA PRO A 79 5.46 -9.40 2.96
C PRO A 79 6.78 -10.18 2.80
N VAL A 80 7.84 -9.83 3.54
CA VAL A 80 9.10 -10.58 3.47
C VAL A 80 8.88 -12.04 3.90
N LEU A 81 8.12 -12.26 4.97
CA LEU A 81 7.78 -13.60 5.44
C LEU A 81 6.85 -14.31 4.45
N GLY A 82 5.88 -13.60 3.89
CA GLY A 82 4.99 -14.12 2.84
C GLY A 82 5.75 -14.64 1.62
N ALA A 83 6.74 -13.87 1.14
CA ALA A 83 7.59 -14.25 0.02
C ALA A 83 8.46 -15.47 0.35
N ILE A 84 9.06 -15.53 1.54
CA ILE A 84 9.85 -16.68 2.00
C ILE A 84 8.98 -17.95 2.07
N LEU A 85 7.76 -17.84 2.60
CA LEU A 85 6.83 -18.97 2.66
C LEU A 85 6.40 -19.44 1.27
N ALA A 86 6.06 -18.51 0.38
CA ALA A 86 5.60 -18.81 -0.96
C ALA A 86 6.68 -19.39 -1.86
N ASP A 87 7.83 -18.72 -1.96
CA ASP A 87 8.89 -19.14 -2.88
C ASP A 87 9.77 -20.24 -2.30
N GLY A 88 9.90 -20.29 -0.96
CA GLY A 88 10.76 -21.23 -0.26
C GLY A 88 10.11 -22.59 0.04
N TRP A 89 8.82 -22.63 0.37
CA TRP A 89 8.21 -23.85 0.92
C TRP A 89 6.84 -24.23 0.35
N LEU A 90 5.82 -23.38 0.51
CA LEU A 90 4.42 -23.77 0.27
C LEU A 90 3.97 -23.59 -1.18
N GLY A 91 4.64 -22.72 -1.94
CA GLY A 91 4.13 -22.21 -3.22
C GLY A 91 3.16 -21.04 -3.02
N LYS A 92 3.06 -20.17 -4.04
CA LYS A 92 2.25 -18.95 -3.99
C LYS A 92 0.77 -19.23 -3.72
N TYR A 93 0.16 -20.17 -4.44
CA TYR A 93 -1.27 -20.49 -4.27
C TYR A 93 -1.62 -20.90 -2.84
N PHE A 94 -0.87 -21.83 -2.25
CA PHE A 94 -1.16 -22.31 -0.89
C PHE A 94 -0.89 -21.24 0.16
N THR A 95 0.14 -20.43 -0.03
CA THR A 95 0.43 -19.28 0.86
C THR A 95 -0.69 -18.26 0.82
N ILE A 96 -1.18 -17.91 -0.37
CA ILE A 96 -2.33 -17.00 -0.52
C ILE A 96 -3.55 -17.59 0.16
N PHE A 97 -3.90 -18.84 -0.15
CA PHE A 97 -5.11 -19.46 0.37
C PHE A 97 -5.10 -19.60 1.90
N SER A 98 -3.99 -20.08 2.49
CA SER A 98 -3.91 -20.29 3.94
C SER A 98 -3.92 -18.96 4.71
N LEU A 99 -3.17 -17.95 4.24
CA LEU A 99 -3.12 -16.65 4.90
C LEU A 99 -4.40 -15.84 4.68
N SER A 100 -5.12 -16.04 3.57
CA SER A 100 -6.46 -15.49 3.39
C SER A 100 -7.49 -16.06 4.38
N ILE A 101 -7.34 -17.31 4.84
CA ILE A 101 -8.16 -17.86 5.93
C ILE A 101 -7.84 -17.15 7.25
N VAL A 102 -6.56 -16.96 7.56
CA VAL A 102 -6.14 -16.18 8.76
C VAL A 102 -6.69 -14.76 8.70
N TYR A 103 -6.67 -14.16 7.51
CA TYR A 103 -7.26 -12.85 7.26
C TYR A 103 -8.78 -12.83 7.54
N CYS A 104 -9.52 -13.82 7.02
CA CYS A 104 -10.95 -13.97 7.32
C CYS A 104 -11.21 -14.09 8.83
N LEU A 105 -10.39 -14.86 9.55
CA LEU A 105 -10.51 -15.01 11.01
C LEU A 105 -10.28 -13.68 11.73
N GLY A 106 -9.32 -12.86 11.29
CA GLY A 106 -9.11 -11.53 11.85
C GLY A 106 -10.32 -10.61 11.68
N HIS A 107 -10.94 -10.60 10.50
CA HIS A 107 -12.20 -9.87 10.31
C HIS A 107 -13.36 -10.43 11.13
N LEU A 108 -13.44 -11.75 11.28
CA LEU A 108 -14.45 -12.38 12.13
C LEU A 108 -14.28 -11.93 13.59
N THR A 109 -13.04 -11.87 14.08
CA THR A 109 -12.73 -11.31 15.40
C THR A 109 -13.24 -9.88 15.51
N LEU A 110 -12.98 -9.02 14.51
CA LEU A 110 -13.47 -7.65 14.55
C LEU A 110 -15.01 -7.55 14.50
N ALA A 111 -15.67 -8.34 13.66
CA ALA A 111 -17.13 -8.30 13.51
C ALA A 111 -17.90 -8.72 14.78
N PHE A 112 -17.27 -9.48 15.68
CA PHE A 112 -17.88 -10.00 16.91
C PHE A 112 -17.47 -9.25 18.17
N MET A 113 -16.69 -8.16 18.05
CA MET A 113 -16.16 -7.44 19.22
C MET A 113 -17.26 -6.85 20.11
N ASP A 114 -18.37 -6.39 19.51
CA ASP A 114 -19.51 -5.75 20.20
C ASP A 114 -20.51 -6.74 20.81
N THR A 115 -20.26 -8.06 20.67
CA THR A 115 -21.12 -9.09 21.25
C THR A 115 -20.89 -9.19 22.76
N THR A 116 -21.86 -9.75 23.49
CA THR A 116 -21.70 -10.00 24.94
C THR A 116 -20.41 -10.76 25.28
N TRP A 117 -20.02 -11.70 24.42
CA TRP A 117 -18.76 -12.43 24.56
C TRP A 117 -17.53 -11.55 24.25
N GLY A 118 -17.58 -10.78 23.15
CA GLY A 118 -16.50 -9.86 22.78
C GLY A 118 -16.24 -8.79 23.85
N ILE A 119 -17.31 -8.21 24.41
CA ILE A 119 -17.25 -7.26 25.52
C ILE A 119 -16.64 -7.92 26.77
N ALA A 120 -17.03 -9.16 27.09
CA ALA A 120 -16.47 -9.89 28.24
C ALA A 120 -14.96 -10.17 28.11
N VAL A 121 -14.48 -10.47 26.88
CA VAL A 121 -13.04 -10.58 26.58
C VAL A 121 -12.35 -9.21 26.67
N GLY A 122 -13.06 -8.15 26.26
CA GLY A 122 -12.62 -6.77 26.20
C GLY A 122 -12.34 -6.35 24.76
N GLU A 123 -13.01 -5.30 24.29
CA GLU A 123 -12.95 -4.88 22.90
C GLU A 123 -11.54 -4.47 22.45
N ARG A 124 -10.76 -3.82 23.32
CA ARG A 124 -9.35 -3.49 23.02
C ARG A 124 -8.51 -4.74 22.72
N THR A 125 -8.74 -5.83 23.45
CA THR A 125 -8.07 -7.13 23.23
C THR A 125 -8.54 -7.77 21.93
N MET A 126 -9.85 -7.79 21.69
CA MET A 126 -10.45 -8.29 20.45
C MET A 126 -9.92 -7.54 19.23
N LEU A 127 -9.84 -6.21 19.33
CA LEU A 127 -9.28 -5.34 18.30
C LEU A 127 -7.82 -5.69 18.00
N ALA A 128 -6.96 -5.78 19.03
CA ALA A 128 -5.56 -6.13 18.86
C ALA A 128 -5.37 -7.53 18.23
N LEU A 129 -6.16 -8.52 18.65
CA LEU A 129 -6.14 -9.86 18.06
C LEU A 129 -6.60 -9.85 16.61
N GLY A 130 -7.71 -9.18 16.31
CA GLY A 130 -8.26 -9.07 14.96
C GLY A 130 -7.29 -8.37 14.01
N LEU A 131 -6.74 -7.23 14.42
CA LEU A 131 -5.71 -6.51 13.67
C LEU A 131 -4.43 -7.34 13.49
N GLY A 132 -4.00 -8.09 14.51
CA GLY A 132 -2.84 -8.99 14.41
C GLY A 132 -3.05 -10.09 13.37
N LEU A 133 -4.23 -10.71 13.34
CA LEU A 133 -4.58 -11.73 12.35
C LEU A 133 -4.70 -11.14 10.94
N ILE A 134 -5.33 -9.97 10.80
CA ILE A 134 -5.40 -9.23 9.53
C ILE A 134 -3.99 -8.87 9.06
N CYS A 135 -3.12 -8.43 9.97
CA CYS A 135 -1.73 -8.07 9.69
C CYS A 135 -0.96 -9.27 9.10
N LEU A 136 -1.07 -10.45 9.73
CA LEU A 136 -0.52 -11.72 9.22
C LEU A 136 -1.07 -12.10 7.85
N GLY A 137 -2.39 -12.02 7.69
CA GLY A 137 -3.09 -12.33 6.44
C GLY A 137 -2.71 -11.38 5.30
N ALA A 138 -3.11 -10.12 5.42
CA ALA A 138 -2.92 -9.07 4.43
C ALA A 138 -1.43 -8.89 4.07
N GLY A 139 -0.55 -8.85 5.07
CA GLY A 139 0.88 -8.68 4.85
C GLY A 139 1.50 -9.85 4.11
N GLY A 140 1.18 -11.09 4.50
CA GLY A 140 1.79 -12.25 3.88
C GLY A 140 1.27 -12.56 2.46
N ILE A 141 0.04 -12.18 2.10
CA ILE A 141 -0.49 -12.40 0.73
C ILE A 141 -0.05 -11.35 -0.28
N LYS A 142 0.23 -10.11 0.14
CA LYS A 142 0.61 -8.97 -0.73
C LYS A 142 1.69 -9.30 -1.79
N PRO A 143 2.85 -9.90 -1.45
CA PRO A 143 3.88 -10.19 -2.44
C PRO A 143 3.51 -11.38 -3.34
N CYS A 144 2.58 -12.23 -2.89
CA CYS A 144 2.24 -13.48 -3.54
C CYS A 144 1.19 -13.28 -4.64
N VAL A 145 0.16 -12.45 -4.41
CA VAL A 145 -0.98 -12.30 -5.33
C VAL A 145 -0.57 -11.64 -6.65
N SER A 146 0.23 -10.58 -6.59
CA SER A 146 0.74 -9.86 -7.77
C SER A 146 1.69 -10.73 -8.61
N ALA A 147 2.54 -11.54 -7.97
CA ALA A 147 3.36 -12.52 -8.66
C ALA A 147 2.51 -13.65 -9.27
N ASN A 148 1.53 -14.15 -8.52
CA ASN A 148 0.66 -15.24 -8.96
C ASN A 148 -0.18 -14.86 -10.19
N VAL A 149 -0.57 -13.59 -10.36
CA VAL A 149 -1.26 -13.16 -11.58
C VAL A 149 -0.33 -13.11 -12.80
N GLY A 150 0.93 -12.71 -12.62
CA GLY A 150 1.96 -12.74 -13.66
C GLY A 150 2.26 -14.17 -14.14
N ASP A 151 2.33 -15.11 -13.19
CA ASP A 151 2.60 -16.53 -13.45
C ASP A 151 1.52 -17.24 -14.30
N GLN A 152 0.38 -16.59 -14.57
CA GLN A 152 -0.67 -17.15 -15.42
C GLN A 152 -0.38 -16.99 -16.91
N PHE A 153 0.57 -16.12 -17.28
CA PHE A 153 0.87 -15.78 -18.67
C PHE A 153 2.11 -16.52 -19.17
N GLY A 154 2.08 -16.92 -20.44
CA GLY A 154 3.20 -17.48 -21.18
C GLY A 154 3.51 -16.65 -22.43
N GLU A 155 4.46 -17.11 -23.25
CA GLU A 155 4.92 -16.37 -24.44
C GLU A 155 3.80 -16.04 -25.43
N SER A 156 2.81 -16.92 -25.59
CA SER A 156 1.71 -16.75 -26.55
C SER A 156 0.64 -15.74 -26.14
N ASN A 157 0.59 -15.33 -24.87
CA ASN A 157 -0.36 -14.32 -24.38
C ASN A 157 0.28 -13.18 -23.57
N LYS A 158 1.61 -13.05 -23.57
CA LYS A 158 2.35 -11.99 -22.86
C LYS A 158 1.89 -10.57 -23.20
N TYR A 159 1.40 -10.35 -24.41
CA TYR A 159 0.89 -9.05 -24.87
C TYR A 159 -0.37 -8.60 -24.09
N LEU A 160 -1.05 -9.51 -23.37
CA LEU A 160 -2.21 -9.20 -22.53
C LEU A 160 -1.85 -8.79 -21.10
N ILE A 161 -0.58 -8.92 -20.69
CA ILE A 161 -0.13 -8.63 -19.33
C ILE A 161 -0.41 -7.17 -18.95
N SER A 162 -0.09 -6.21 -19.83
CA SER A 162 -0.35 -4.79 -19.57
C SER A 162 -1.84 -4.50 -19.40
N LYS A 163 -2.70 -5.15 -20.20
CA LYS A 163 -4.16 -5.03 -20.08
C LYS A 163 -4.65 -5.62 -18.76
N MET A 164 -4.09 -6.75 -18.32
CA MET A 164 -4.41 -7.36 -17.04
C MET A 164 -4.02 -6.44 -15.88
N PHE A 165 -2.81 -5.89 -15.86
CA PHE A 165 -2.38 -4.97 -14.81
C PHE A 165 -3.23 -3.69 -14.77
N GLY A 166 -3.73 -3.23 -15.92
CA GLY A 166 -4.74 -2.16 -15.97
C GLY A 166 -6.02 -2.50 -15.21
N TRP A 167 -6.58 -3.71 -15.42
CA TRP A 167 -7.74 -4.19 -14.65
C TRP A 167 -7.43 -4.43 -13.17
N PHE A 168 -6.24 -4.93 -12.86
CA PHE A 168 -5.78 -5.11 -11.49
C PHE A 168 -5.74 -3.77 -10.76
N TYR A 169 -5.12 -2.76 -11.38
CA TYR A 169 -5.06 -1.40 -10.84
C TYR A 169 -6.44 -0.76 -10.67
N PHE A 170 -7.33 -0.93 -11.66
CA PHE A 170 -8.72 -0.49 -11.55
C PHE A 170 -9.44 -1.16 -10.39
N SER A 171 -9.28 -2.49 -10.21
CA SER A 171 -9.93 -3.22 -9.12
C SER A 171 -9.51 -2.76 -7.73
N ILE A 172 -8.23 -2.41 -7.54
CA ILE A 172 -7.71 -1.84 -6.28
C ILE A 172 -8.43 -0.53 -5.95
N ASN A 173 -8.46 0.39 -6.91
CA ASN A 173 -9.05 1.71 -6.69
C ASN A 173 -10.56 1.66 -6.56
N ALA A 174 -11.24 0.83 -7.35
CA ALA A 174 -12.68 0.62 -7.23
C ALA A 174 -13.04 0.02 -5.86
N GLY A 175 -12.29 -0.99 -5.39
CA GLY A 175 -12.48 -1.58 -4.06
C GLY A 175 -12.32 -0.54 -2.95
N SER A 176 -11.23 0.24 -3.00
CA SER A 176 -10.96 1.33 -2.04
C SER A 176 -12.04 2.43 -2.07
N PHE A 177 -12.42 2.90 -3.26
CA PHE A 177 -13.44 3.94 -3.41
C PHE A 177 -14.79 3.52 -2.81
N ILE A 178 -15.27 2.32 -3.14
CA ILE A 178 -16.57 1.84 -2.65
C ILE A 178 -16.52 1.64 -1.14
N SER A 179 -15.45 1.05 -0.61
CA SER A 179 -15.35 0.72 0.81
C SER A 179 -15.18 1.95 1.70
N THR A 180 -14.42 2.95 1.27
CA THR A 180 -14.21 4.20 2.01
C THR A 180 -15.43 5.12 2.04
N ILE A 181 -16.39 4.94 1.12
CA ILE A 181 -17.71 5.59 1.22
C ILE A 181 -18.62 4.80 2.17
N LEU A 182 -18.70 3.48 1.96
CA LEU A 182 -19.69 2.63 2.60
C LEU A 182 -19.40 2.35 4.08
N CYS A 183 -18.15 2.06 4.44
CA CYS A 183 -17.81 1.62 5.80
C CYS A 183 -17.99 2.75 6.84
N PRO A 184 -17.57 4.00 6.59
CA PRO A 184 -17.88 5.11 7.51
C PRO A 184 -19.39 5.30 7.69
N TRP A 185 -20.15 5.26 6.60
CA TRP A 185 -21.61 5.36 6.66
C TRP A 185 -22.23 4.27 7.55
N LEU A 186 -21.82 3.01 7.36
CA LEU A 186 -22.25 1.89 8.20
C LEU A 186 -21.88 2.09 9.68
N LEU A 187 -20.68 2.61 9.98
CA LEU A 187 -20.24 2.84 11.35
C LEU A 187 -21.09 3.92 12.05
N SER A 188 -21.41 4.99 11.33
CA SER A 188 -22.16 6.13 11.87
C SER A 188 -23.66 5.88 12.02
N ASP A 189 -24.23 4.96 11.23
CA ASP A 189 -25.68 4.75 11.19
C ASP A 189 -26.13 3.96 12.44
N PRO A 190 -27.11 4.48 13.21
CA PRO A 190 -27.60 3.85 14.43
C PRO A 190 -28.15 2.42 14.25
N ASN A 191 -28.59 2.05 13.05
CA ASN A 191 -29.15 0.73 12.76
C ASN A 191 -28.07 -0.32 12.46
N TYR A 192 -26.85 0.11 12.11
CA TYR A 192 -25.76 -0.76 11.69
C TYR A 192 -24.64 -0.75 12.73
N GLY A 193 -23.93 0.38 12.89
CA GLY A 193 -22.83 0.50 13.85
C GLY A 193 -21.62 -0.41 13.57
N PRO A 194 -20.75 -0.61 14.59
CA PRO A 194 -19.46 -1.30 14.43
C PRO A 194 -19.54 -2.71 13.86
N ARG A 195 -20.53 -3.51 14.27
CA ARG A 195 -20.69 -4.90 13.81
C ARG A 195 -20.75 -5.01 12.29
N TYR A 196 -21.57 -4.18 11.65
CA TYR A 196 -21.74 -4.23 10.21
C TYR A 196 -20.58 -3.52 9.49
N ALA A 197 -20.08 -2.42 10.08
CA ALA A 197 -18.94 -1.69 9.54
C ALA A 197 -17.66 -2.54 9.45
N PHE A 198 -17.41 -3.45 10.42
CA PHE A 198 -16.32 -4.43 10.35
C PHE A 198 -16.72 -5.77 9.70
N GLY A 199 -17.99 -6.16 9.82
CA GLY A 199 -18.53 -7.41 9.30
C GLY A 199 -18.62 -7.47 7.78
N ILE A 200 -19.05 -6.38 7.12
CA ILE A 200 -19.15 -6.31 5.65
C ILE A 200 -17.77 -6.46 4.98
N PRO A 201 -16.71 -5.74 5.40
CA PRO A 201 -15.34 -6.03 5.00
C PRO A 201 -14.94 -7.51 5.22
N GLY A 202 -15.35 -8.11 6.34
CA GLY A 202 -15.08 -9.53 6.61
C GLY A 202 -15.76 -10.49 5.62
N ILE A 203 -17.02 -10.23 5.31
CA ILE A 203 -17.77 -10.99 4.30
C ILE A 203 -17.11 -10.84 2.92
N ALA A 204 -16.68 -9.63 2.56
CA ALA A 204 -15.95 -9.40 1.31
C ALA A 204 -14.64 -10.20 1.26
N MET A 205 -13.86 -10.24 2.34
CA MET A 205 -12.64 -11.06 2.42
C MET A 205 -12.93 -12.57 2.33
N PHE A 206 -14.02 -13.02 2.94
CA PHE A 206 -14.46 -14.41 2.81
C PHE A 206 -14.85 -14.75 1.37
N ILE A 207 -15.61 -13.88 0.70
CA ILE A 207 -15.95 -14.01 -0.72
C ILE A 207 -14.67 -14.02 -1.58
N ALA A 208 -13.71 -13.14 -1.31
CA ALA A 208 -12.41 -13.11 -1.98
C ALA A 208 -11.73 -14.48 -1.91
N THR A 209 -11.65 -15.04 -0.71
CA THR A 209 -11.04 -16.35 -0.43
C THR A 209 -11.74 -17.49 -1.18
N ILE A 210 -13.08 -17.50 -1.18
CA ILE A 210 -13.87 -18.50 -1.91
C ILE A 210 -13.67 -18.36 -3.42
N PHE A 211 -13.61 -17.13 -3.93
CA PHE A 211 -13.41 -16.86 -5.34
C PHE A 211 -12.02 -17.34 -5.80
N PHE A 212 -10.97 -17.05 -5.01
CA PHE A 212 -9.63 -17.55 -5.26
C PHE A 212 -9.58 -19.09 -5.23
N TRP A 213 -10.21 -19.73 -4.25
CA TRP A 213 -10.29 -21.18 -4.15
C TRP A 213 -11.08 -21.83 -5.29
N ALA A 214 -12.13 -21.18 -5.80
CA ALA A 214 -12.88 -21.65 -6.96
C ALA A 214 -12.00 -21.70 -8.23
N GLY A 215 -11.03 -20.79 -8.34
CA GLY A 215 -10.05 -20.74 -9.42
C GLY A 215 -8.97 -21.83 -9.39
N ARG A 216 -8.85 -22.63 -8.31
CA ARG A 216 -7.73 -23.56 -8.09
C ARG A 216 -7.45 -24.56 -9.22
N LYS A 217 -8.46 -24.99 -9.97
CA LYS A 217 -8.27 -25.93 -11.10
C LYS A 217 -7.93 -25.22 -12.42
N LYS A 218 -8.08 -23.90 -12.47
CA LYS A 218 -7.86 -23.05 -13.64
C LYS A 218 -6.58 -22.23 -13.55
N MET A 219 -6.06 -22.02 -12.35
CA MET A 219 -4.82 -21.29 -12.11
C MET A 219 -3.58 -22.17 -12.27
N VAL A 220 -2.51 -21.56 -12.75
CA VAL A 220 -1.16 -22.11 -12.78
C VAL A 220 -0.59 -22.07 -11.36
N HIS A 221 -0.13 -23.23 -10.88
CA HIS A 221 0.51 -23.46 -9.61
C HIS A 221 2.00 -23.66 -9.83
N VAL A 222 2.74 -22.56 -9.81
CA VAL A 222 4.20 -22.59 -9.94
C VAL A 222 4.79 -23.24 -8.69
N PRO A 223 5.62 -24.29 -8.83
CA PRO A 223 6.28 -24.92 -7.68
C PRO A 223 7.25 -23.94 -7.00
N PRO A 224 7.48 -24.07 -5.68
CA PRO A 224 8.43 -23.22 -4.97
C PRO A 224 9.84 -23.38 -5.57
N ALA A 225 10.50 -22.25 -5.83
CA ALA A 225 11.85 -22.22 -6.38
C ALA A 225 12.93 -22.57 -5.34
N GLY A 226 12.56 -22.59 -4.05
CA GLY A 226 13.46 -22.78 -2.93
C GLY A 226 14.18 -21.47 -2.53
N LEU A 227 14.97 -21.55 -1.46
CA LEU A 227 15.65 -20.39 -0.88
C LEU A 227 16.97 -20.01 -1.61
N GLY A 228 17.21 -20.53 -2.81
CA GLY A 228 18.42 -20.28 -3.57
C GLY A 228 18.65 -18.81 -3.92
N TYR A 229 17.56 -18.06 -4.16
CA TYR A 229 17.62 -16.62 -4.46
C TYR A 229 18.24 -15.81 -3.32
N LEU A 230 18.06 -16.22 -2.05
CA LEU A 230 18.63 -15.54 -0.89
C LEU A 230 20.16 -15.55 -0.94
N ARG A 231 20.77 -16.60 -1.48
CA ARG A 231 22.23 -16.67 -1.62
C ARG A 231 22.77 -15.57 -2.52
N GLU A 232 22.04 -15.22 -3.58
CA GLU A 232 22.40 -14.15 -4.49
C GLU A 232 22.11 -12.78 -3.88
N THR A 233 20.98 -12.63 -3.16
CA THR A 233 20.64 -11.43 -2.40
C THR A 233 21.72 -11.07 -1.36
N PHE A 234 22.20 -12.05 -0.62
CA PHE A 234 23.26 -11.88 0.39
C PHE A 234 24.68 -11.99 -0.17
N SER A 235 24.83 -12.06 -1.49
CA SER A 235 26.14 -11.94 -2.13
C SER A 235 26.69 -10.51 -1.98
N LYS A 236 28.00 -10.34 -2.16
CA LYS A 236 28.64 -9.02 -2.09
C LYS A 236 28.04 -8.04 -3.12
N GLU A 237 27.80 -8.50 -4.35
CA GLU A 237 27.20 -7.68 -5.40
C GLU A 237 25.73 -7.35 -5.11
N GLY A 238 25.00 -8.30 -4.55
CA GLY A 238 23.61 -8.10 -4.15
C GLY A 238 23.48 -7.07 -3.03
N LEU A 239 24.28 -7.20 -1.97
CA LEU A 239 24.29 -6.24 -0.85
C LEU A 239 24.70 -4.83 -1.30
N ILE A 240 25.65 -4.69 -2.23
CA ILE A 240 26.01 -3.38 -2.80
C ILE A 240 24.83 -2.78 -3.58
N THR A 241 24.12 -3.59 -4.37
CA THR A 241 22.95 -3.16 -5.13
C THR A 241 21.83 -2.71 -4.20
N LEU A 242 21.51 -3.51 -3.18
CA LEU A 242 20.52 -3.17 -2.16
C LEU A 242 20.90 -1.90 -1.41
N GLY A 243 22.18 -1.74 -1.03
CA GLY A 243 22.66 -0.53 -0.35
C GLY A 243 22.51 0.74 -1.18
N ARG A 244 22.74 0.66 -2.50
CA ARG A 244 22.50 1.80 -3.42
C ARG A 244 21.01 2.15 -3.50
N ILE A 245 20.15 1.15 -3.66
CA ILE A 245 18.70 1.36 -3.75
C ILE A 245 18.14 1.86 -2.40
N ALA A 246 18.62 1.32 -1.28
CA ALA A 246 18.25 1.74 0.06
C ALA A 246 18.55 3.23 0.32
N MET A 247 19.62 3.78 -0.28
CA MET A 247 19.93 5.21 -0.22
C MET A 247 18.80 6.07 -0.81
N VAL A 248 18.09 5.59 -1.84
CA VAL A 248 16.91 6.29 -2.39
C VAL A 248 15.72 6.09 -1.45
N TYR A 249 15.53 4.86 -0.96
CA TYR A 249 14.36 4.50 -0.17
C TYR A 249 14.29 5.15 1.20
N ILE A 250 15.43 5.50 1.82
CA ILE A 250 15.42 6.21 3.11
C ILE A 250 14.72 7.57 3.01
N PHE A 251 14.73 8.21 1.82
CA PHE A 251 14.00 9.46 1.59
C PHE A 251 12.53 9.19 1.23
N ILE A 252 12.27 8.12 0.49
CA ILE A 252 10.90 7.68 0.15
C ILE A 252 10.14 7.20 1.40
N MET A 253 10.83 6.72 2.42
CA MET A 253 10.25 6.42 3.73
C MET A 253 9.48 7.61 4.30
N PHE A 254 10.03 8.82 4.24
CA PHE A 254 9.35 10.03 4.72
C PHE A 254 8.13 10.40 3.85
N PHE A 255 8.19 10.12 2.55
CA PHE A 255 7.01 10.24 1.70
C PHE A 255 5.88 9.31 2.17
N TRP A 256 6.21 8.05 2.48
CA TRP A 256 5.21 7.08 2.94
C TRP A 256 4.65 7.43 4.31
N ALA A 257 5.46 7.95 5.22
CA ALA A 257 5.00 8.49 6.50
C ALA A 257 3.89 9.54 6.29
N LEU A 258 4.19 10.62 5.57
CA LEU A 258 3.22 11.69 5.28
C LEU A 258 2.02 11.21 4.46
N TRP A 259 2.22 10.27 3.53
CA TRP A 259 1.13 9.70 2.74
C TRP A 259 0.17 8.87 3.60
N ASP A 260 0.66 8.05 4.53
CA ASP A 260 -0.21 7.25 5.39
C ASP A 260 -0.97 8.12 6.41
N MET A 261 -0.40 9.23 6.88
CA MET A 261 -1.14 10.23 7.68
C MET A 261 -2.36 10.80 6.94
N SER A 262 -2.22 10.99 5.62
CA SER A 262 -3.32 11.50 4.79
C SER A 262 -4.41 10.47 4.55
N ASN A 263 -4.09 9.17 4.52
CA ASN A 263 -5.04 8.07 4.34
C ASN A 263 -5.18 7.28 5.66
N GLY A 264 -5.19 8.02 6.76
CA GLY A 264 -5.02 7.50 8.11
C GLY A 264 -5.70 8.37 9.16
N VAL A 265 -5.12 8.41 10.35
CA VAL A 265 -5.76 8.94 11.55
C VAL A 265 -5.72 10.46 11.56
N GLU A 266 -4.56 11.06 11.28
CA GLU A 266 -4.30 12.48 11.50
C GLU A 266 -5.20 13.38 10.64
N TRP A 267 -5.27 13.15 9.33
CA TRP A 267 -6.15 13.95 8.47
C TRP A 267 -7.63 13.69 8.76
N THR A 268 -7.98 12.48 9.20
CA THR A 268 -9.36 12.15 9.60
C THR A 268 -9.74 12.92 10.87
N LEU A 269 -8.87 12.96 11.88
CA LEU A 269 -9.11 13.71 13.11
C LEU A 269 -9.14 15.22 12.86
N GLN A 270 -8.27 15.74 12.00
CA GLN A 270 -8.37 17.14 11.56
C GLN A 270 -9.71 17.41 10.87
N ALA A 271 -10.17 16.51 9.98
CA ALA A 271 -11.43 16.65 9.28
C ALA A 271 -12.64 16.68 10.23
N GLN A 272 -12.58 16.00 11.39
CA GLN A 272 -13.64 16.08 12.42
C GLN A 272 -13.84 17.50 12.98
N LYS A 273 -12.84 18.39 12.83
CA LYS A 273 -12.86 19.78 13.32
C LYS A 273 -13.22 20.80 12.24
N MET A 274 -13.45 20.35 11.01
CA MET A 274 -13.70 21.16 9.81
C MET A 274 -15.19 21.18 9.42
N ASP A 275 -15.56 22.12 8.55
CA ASP A 275 -16.85 22.08 7.87
C ASP A 275 -16.81 21.08 6.70
N LEU A 276 -17.53 19.97 6.88
CA LEU A 276 -17.59 18.83 5.97
C LEU A 276 -18.65 18.96 4.87
N HIS A 277 -19.24 20.15 4.69
CA HIS A 277 -20.14 20.42 3.58
C HIS A 277 -19.37 20.49 2.25
N PHE A 278 -19.60 19.52 1.38
CA PHE A 278 -18.94 19.39 0.09
C PHE A 278 -19.95 19.17 -1.03
N LEU A 279 -20.02 20.13 -1.96
CA LEU A 279 -20.89 20.05 -3.16
C LEU A 279 -22.37 19.70 -2.84
N GLY A 280 -22.91 20.20 -1.74
CA GLY A 280 -24.29 19.93 -1.30
C GLY A 280 -24.46 18.64 -0.49
N LEU A 281 -23.39 17.87 -0.26
CA LEU A 281 -23.36 16.66 0.56
C LEU A 281 -22.66 16.96 1.90
N ASN A 282 -23.16 16.37 2.99
CA ASN A 282 -22.47 16.39 4.27
C ASN A 282 -21.62 15.13 4.39
N LEU A 283 -20.30 15.29 4.21
CA LEU A 283 -19.37 14.18 4.29
C LEU A 283 -19.10 13.81 5.75
N GLN A 284 -18.68 12.56 5.96
CA GLN A 284 -18.06 12.14 7.21
C GLN A 284 -16.55 12.33 7.11
N ALA A 285 -15.89 12.60 8.24
CA ALA A 285 -14.45 12.82 8.29
C ALA A 285 -13.64 11.69 7.62
N ALA A 286 -14.02 10.43 7.84
CA ALA A 286 -13.36 9.28 7.22
C ALA A 286 -13.61 9.15 5.70
N GLN A 287 -14.71 9.71 5.18
CA GLN A 287 -15.03 9.68 3.74
C GLN A 287 -14.18 10.66 2.92
N VAL A 288 -13.47 11.59 3.56
CA VAL A 288 -12.57 12.51 2.84
C VAL A 288 -11.43 11.73 2.17
N GLN A 289 -10.99 10.62 2.78
CA GLN A 289 -9.96 9.74 2.22
C GLN A 289 -10.33 9.15 0.84
N THR A 290 -11.63 9.10 0.51
CA THR A 290 -12.13 8.68 -0.82
C THR A 290 -11.61 9.57 -1.95
N ALA A 291 -11.14 10.79 -1.66
CA ALA A 291 -10.53 11.67 -2.66
C ALA A 291 -9.32 11.00 -3.34
N ASN A 292 -8.46 10.31 -2.60
CA ASN A 292 -7.21 9.75 -3.14
C ASN A 292 -7.43 8.72 -4.28
N PRO A 293 -8.24 7.64 -4.12
CA PRO A 293 -8.44 6.65 -5.19
C PRO A 293 -9.13 7.24 -6.44
N ILE A 294 -9.93 8.31 -6.31
CA ILE A 294 -10.47 9.02 -7.47
C ILE A 294 -9.37 9.82 -8.15
N LEU A 295 -8.64 10.63 -7.39
CA LEU A 295 -7.61 11.52 -7.91
C LEU A 295 -6.49 10.72 -8.58
N ILE A 296 -6.08 9.57 -8.05
CA ILE A 296 -4.98 8.79 -8.64
C ILE A 296 -5.37 8.23 -10.02
N LEU A 297 -6.63 7.77 -10.19
CA LEU A 297 -7.14 7.31 -11.48
C LEU A 297 -7.18 8.45 -12.52
N LEU A 298 -7.46 9.68 -12.08
CA LEU A 298 -7.46 10.87 -12.94
C LEU A 298 -6.05 11.40 -13.21
N PHE A 299 -5.16 11.32 -12.23
CA PHE A 299 -3.86 11.96 -12.28
C PHE A 299 -2.80 11.10 -12.94
N ILE A 300 -2.91 9.77 -12.95
CA ILE A 300 -2.00 8.92 -13.72
C ILE A 300 -1.95 9.30 -15.21
N PRO A 301 -3.08 9.41 -15.94
CA PRO A 301 -3.03 9.83 -17.34
C PRO A 301 -2.59 11.29 -17.47
N LEU A 302 -3.03 12.19 -16.58
CA LEU A 302 -2.61 13.59 -16.59
C LEU A 302 -1.08 13.73 -16.43
N VAL A 303 -0.50 13.02 -15.47
CA VAL A 303 0.93 13.06 -15.16
C VAL A 303 1.74 12.51 -16.34
N ASN A 304 1.36 11.36 -16.89
CA ASN A 304 2.12 10.71 -17.95
C ASN A 304 1.99 11.42 -19.32
N TYR A 305 0.80 11.90 -19.67
CA TYR A 305 0.54 12.45 -21.01
C TYR A 305 0.62 13.97 -21.09
N VAL A 306 0.52 14.69 -19.97
CA VAL A 306 0.52 16.16 -19.95
C VAL A 306 1.68 16.71 -19.13
N ILE A 307 1.77 16.34 -17.85
CA ILE A 307 2.75 16.96 -16.93
C ILE A 307 4.19 16.55 -17.28
N TYR A 308 4.47 15.25 -17.45
CA TYR A 308 5.81 14.79 -17.81
C TYR A 308 6.30 15.38 -19.13
N PRO A 309 5.55 15.32 -20.25
CA PRO A 309 5.99 15.93 -21.50
C PRO A 309 6.12 17.45 -21.42
N PHE A 310 5.34 18.12 -20.56
CA PHE A 310 5.46 19.56 -20.36
C PHE A 310 6.73 19.93 -19.60
N ILE A 311 7.03 19.25 -18.49
CA ILE A 311 8.25 19.51 -17.70
C ILE A 311 9.50 19.15 -18.51
N ASP A 312 9.45 18.07 -19.29
CA ASP A 312 10.59 17.59 -20.10
C ASP A 312 11.02 18.61 -21.18
N LYS A 313 10.14 19.56 -21.55
CA LYS A 313 10.49 20.69 -22.43
C LYS A 313 11.48 21.67 -21.79
N PHE A 314 11.51 21.76 -20.45
CA PHE A 314 12.37 22.71 -19.73
C PHE A 314 13.66 22.05 -19.24
N PHE A 315 13.60 20.80 -18.80
CA PHE A 315 14.77 20.02 -18.39
C PHE A 315 14.49 18.52 -18.48
N PRO A 316 15.52 17.68 -18.72
CA PRO A 316 15.31 16.25 -18.89
C PRO A 316 14.79 15.59 -17.60
N LEU A 317 13.66 14.90 -17.69
CA LEU A 317 12.94 14.41 -16.53
C LEU A 317 13.35 12.96 -16.16
N THR A 318 14.51 12.84 -15.50
CA THR A 318 15.02 11.54 -15.03
C THR A 318 14.16 10.94 -13.90
N PRO A 319 14.18 9.61 -13.68
CA PRO A 319 13.42 8.97 -12.59
C PRO A 319 13.68 9.59 -11.21
N LEU A 320 14.95 9.88 -10.90
CA LEU A 320 15.31 10.54 -9.64
C LEU A 320 14.74 11.97 -9.55
N ARG A 321 14.70 12.72 -10.65
CA ARG A 321 14.08 14.07 -10.67
C ARG A 321 12.56 13.99 -10.43
N LYS A 322 11.88 13.01 -11.03
CA LYS A 322 10.44 12.78 -10.78
C LYS A 322 10.17 12.51 -9.29
N ILE A 323 10.95 11.60 -8.70
CA ILE A 323 10.85 11.31 -7.25
C ILE A 323 11.10 12.59 -6.45
N GLY A 324 12.15 13.35 -6.75
CA GLY A 324 12.48 14.59 -6.04
C GLY A 324 11.37 15.64 -6.11
N ILE A 325 10.77 15.87 -7.28
CA ILE A 325 9.62 16.78 -7.43
C ILE A 325 8.44 16.28 -6.60
N GLY A 326 8.16 14.97 -6.63
CA GLY A 326 7.09 14.39 -5.85
C GLY A 326 7.27 14.53 -4.34
N LEU A 327 8.51 14.42 -3.83
CA LEU A 327 8.84 14.69 -2.42
C LEU A 327 8.53 16.15 -2.03
N TYR A 328 8.84 17.12 -2.89
CA TYR A 328 8.49 18.53 -2.67
C TYR A 328 6.97 18.76 -2.70
N LEU A 329 6.26 18.14 -3.65
CA LEU A 329 4.79 18.22 -3.72
C LEU A 329 4.16 17.69 -2.43
N THR A 330 4.62 16.58 -1.88
CA THR A 330 4.17 16.08 -0.57
C THR A 330 4.40 17.10 0.55
N GLY A 331 5.56 17.78 0.57
CA GLY A 331 5.80 18.88 1.52
C GLY A 331 4.82 20.04 1.35
N PHE A 332 4.55 20.47 0.11
CA PHE A 332 3.57 21.53 -0.17
C PHE A 332 2.14 21.14 0.19
N SER A 333 1.75 19.87 0.03
CA SER A 333 0.47 19.38 0.55
C SER A 333 0.36 19.60 2.05
N PHE A 334 1.42 19.32 2.80
CA PHE A 334 1.42 19.50 4.25
C PHE A 334 1.45 20.97 4.67
N VAL A 335 2.00 21.88 3.85
CA VAL A 335 1.83 23.34 4.07
C VAL A 335 0.35 23.73 4.09
N VAL A 336 -0.46 23.15 3.19
CA VAL A 336 -1.91 23.38 3.17
C VAL A 336 -2.58 22.86 4.44
N ILE A 337 -2.16 21.68 4.92
CA ILE A 337 -2.67 21.07 6.16
C ILE A 337 -2.28 21.87 7.40
N VAL A 338 -1.04 22.36 7.47
CA VAL A 338 -0.57 23.25 8.54
C VAL A 338 -1.38 24.54 8.56
N TYR A 339 -1.68 25.11 7.39
CA TYR A 339 -2.51 26.30 7.31
C TYR A 339 -3.96 26.02 7.74
N ALA A 340 -4.55 24.91 7.32
CA ALA A 340 -5.87 24.48 7.79
C ALA A 340 -5.88 24.31 9.33
N GLN A 341 -4.85 23.68 9.89
CA GLN A 341 -4.70 23.53 11.34
C GLN A 341 -4.57 24.88 12.04
N HIS A 342 -3.82 25.83 11.47
CA HIS A 342 -3.70 27.16 12.03
C HIS A 342 -5.07 27.86 12.16
N LEU A 343 -5.94 27.72 11.16
CA LEU A 343 -7.31 28.25 11.22
C LEU A 343 -8.15 27.57 12.32
N ILE A 344 -8.01 26.25 12.48
CA ILE A 344 -8.68 25.48 13.54
C ILE A 344 -8.21 25.95 14.93
N ASP A 345 -6.90 26.13 15.11
CA ASP A 345 -6.31 26.58 16.37
C ASP A 345 -6.74 28.03 16.74
N LEU A 346 -7.11 28.85 15.74
CA LEU A 346 -7.73 30.16 15.94
C LEU A 346 -9.23 30.10 16.30
N GLY A 347 -9.80 28.90 16.45
CA GLY A 347 -11.21 28.67 16.74
C GLY A 347 -12.14 28.79 15.53
N GLN A 348 -11.61 28.73 14.30
CA GLN A 348 -12.41 28.72 13.07
C GLN A 348 -12.74 27.29 12.64
N HIS A 349 -13.76 27.15 11.79
CA HIS A 349 -14.12 25.89 11.13
C HIS A 349 -13.83 25.98 9.63
N PRO A 350 -12.58 25.75 9.19
CA PRO A 350 -12.25 25.85 7.77
C PRO A 350 -13.01 24.79 6.98
N THR A 351 -13.40 25.14 5.75
CA THR A 351 -14.10 24.23 4.84
C THR A 351 -13.22 23.08 4.39
N ILE A 352 -13.80 21.92 4.14
CA ILE A 352 -13.09 20.72 3.67
C ILE A 352 -12.31 20.90 2.35
N TRP A 353 -12.59 21.96 1.59
CA TRP A 353 -11.83 22.36 0.40
C TRP A 353 -10.31 22.48 0.64
N TRP A 354 -9.88 22.83 1.86
CA TRP A 354 -8.46 22.87 2.20
C TRP A 354 -7.81 21.48 2.15
N GLN A 355 -8.46 20.46 2.71
CA GLN A 355 -7.96 19.09 2.60
C GLN A 355 -8.10 18.55 1.18
N MET A 356 -9.16 18.91 0.44
CA MET A 356 -9.28 18.54 -0.98
C MET A 356 -8.13 19.08 -1.82
N LEU A 357 -7.71 20.33 -1.58
CA LEU A 357 -6.53 20.91 -2.21
C LEU A 357 -5.25 20.15 -1.81
N ALA A 358 -5.10 19.82 -0.53
CA ALA A 358 -3.98 19.03 -0.04
C ALA A 358 -3.91 17.66 -0.74
N TYR A 359 -5.03 16.92 -0.83
CA TYR A 359 -5.10 15.65 -1.56
C TYR A 359 -4.73 15.81 -3.04
N VAL A 360 -5.15 16.88 -3.71
CA VAL A 360 -4.75 17.14 -5.10
C VAL A 360 -3.23 17.25 -5.22
N ILE A 361 -2.58 18.02 -4.35
CA ILE A 361 -1.12 18.19 -4.38
C ILE A 361 -0.42 16.88 -4.01
N LEU A 362 -0.90 16.20 -2.97
CA LEU A 362 -0.34 14.94 -2.48
C LEU A 362 -0.43 13.83 -3.53
N THR A 363 -1.57 13.66 -4.17
CA THR A 363 -1.78 12.59 -5.17
C THR A 363 -0.97 12.84 -6.44
N LEU A 364 -0.71 14.10 -6.81
CA LEU A 364 0.29 14.41 -7.84
C LEU A 364 1.69 13.97 -7.41
N GLY A 365 2.07 14.26 -6.16
CA GLY A 365 3.33 13.77 -5.58
C GLY A 365 3.42 12.24 -5.56
N GLU A 366 2.36 11.56 -5.16
CA GLU A 366 2.24 10.10 -5.15
C GLU A 366 2.45 9.50 -6.54
N ALA A 367 1.79 10.02 -7.57
CA ALA A 367 1.96 9.53 -8.93
C ALA A 367 3.43 9.65 -9.41
N MET A 368 4.14 10.69 -8.94
CA MET A 368 5.55 10.91 -9.29
C MET A 368 6.51 10.04 -8.47
N VAL A 369 6.26 9.82 -7.18
CA VAL A 369 7.12 9.04 -6.28
C VAL A 369 6.83 7.54 -6.38
N SER A 370 5.59 7.12 -6.21
CA SER A 370 5.21 5.70 -6.06
C SER A 370 5.42 4.93 -7.36
N ILE A 371 4.91 5.45 -8.48
CA ILE A 371 5.00 4.78 -9.79
C ILE A 371 6.46 4.76 -10.27
N THR A 372 7.11 5.92 -10.28
CA THR A 372 8.51 6.03 -10.72
C THR A 372 9.45 5.28 -9.78
N GLY A 373 9.21 5.33 -8.48
CA GLY A 373 9.99 4.63 -7.48
C GLY A 373 9.94 3.12 -7.70
N LEU A 374 8.75 2.57 -7.90
CA LEU A 374 8.59 1.15 -8.20
C LEU A 374 9.29 0.75 -9.52
N GLU A 375 9.13 1.53 -10.58
CA GLU A 375 9.78 1.30 -11.87
C GLU A 375 11.32 1.38 -11.76
N PHE A 376 11.82 2.40 -11.07
CA PHE A 376 13.25 2.57 -10.78
C PHE A 376 13.80 1.36 -10.02
N SER A 377 13.06 0.89 -9.02
CA SER A 377 13.41 -0.29 -8.23
C SER A 377 13.54 -1.54 -9.11
N TYR A 378 12.59 -1.74 -10.01
CA TYR A 378 12.63 -2.86 -10.96
C TYR A 378 13.78 -2.80 -11.95
N THR A 379 14.17 -1.60 -12.40
CA THR A 379 15.20 -1.41 -13.43
C THR A 379 16.63 -1.33 -12.88
N GLN A 380 16.80 -1.04 -11.59
CA GLN A 380 18.11 -1.03 -10.94
C GLN A 380 18.50 -2.39 -10.32
N ALA A 381 17.56 -3.34 -10.28
CA ALA A 381 17.80 -4.67 -9.72
C ALA A 381 18.22 -5.68 -10.81
N PRO A 382 19.24 -6.52 -10.56
CA PRO A 382 19.47 -7.73 -11.34
C PRO A 382 18.20 -8.59 -11.40
N ASN A 383 18.02 -9.35 -12.49
CA ASN A 383 16.80 -10.15 -12.71
C ASN A 383 16.49 -11.13 -11.57
N SER A 384 17.54 -11.70 -10.97
CA SER A 384 17.49 -12.60 -9.82
C SER A 384 17.10 -11.92 -8.50
N MET A 385 17.25 -10.60 -8.39
CA MET A 385 17.07 -9.83 -7.15
C MET A 385 15.79 -9.00 -7.09
N LYS A 386 14.94 -9.07 -8.13
CA LYS A 386 13.71 -8.26 -8.23
C LYS A 386 12.80 -8.45 -7.00
N SER A 387 12.64 -9.69 -6.52
CA SER A 387 11.84 -9.98 -5.31
C SER A 387 12.43 -9.34 -4.05
N SER A 388 13.77 -9.35 -3.90
CA SER A 388 14.44 -8.73 -2.75
C SER A 388 14.34 -7.21 -2.78
N VAL A 389 14.41 -6.61 -3.96
CA VAL A 389 14.25 -5.16 -4.12
C VAL A 389 12.82 -4.72 -3.87
N MET A 390 11.83 -5.52 -4.27
CA MET A 390 10.42 -5.31 -3.91
C MET A 390 10.19 -5.43 -2.40
N ALA A 391 10.78 -6.44 -1.75
CA ALA A 391 10.73 -6.58 -0.30
C ALA A 391 11.32 -5.34 0.40
N LEU A 392 12.43 -4.80 -0.11
CA LEU A 392 13.03 -3.56 0.41
C LEU A 392 12.12 -2.33 0.18
N TRP A 393 11.34 -2.30 -0.91
CA TRP A 393 10.37 -1.23 -1.17
C TRP A 393 9.24 -1.25 -0.14
N LEU A 394 8.67 -2.43 0.13
CA LEU A 394 7.64 -2.60 1.15
C LEU A 394 8.20 -2.29 2.56
N PHE A 395 9.47 -2.63 2.81
CA PHE A 395 10.17 -2.25 4.03
C PHE A 395 10.27 -0.72 4.21
N ALA A 396 10.40 0.05 3.12
CA ALA A 396 10.40 1.51 3.19
C ALA A 396 9.03 2.07 3.63
N ILE A 397 7.93 1.50 3.12
CA ILE A 397 6.55 1.84 3.54
C ILE A 397 6.35 1.53 5.03
N ALA A 398 6.75 0.32 5.43
CA ALA A 398 6.66 -0.11 6.83
C ALA A 398 7.48 0.80 7.76
N SER A 399 8.68 1.19 7.33
CA SER A 399 9.55 2.08 8.12
C SER A 399 8.99 3.49 8.25
N GLY A 400 8.25 3.99 7.24
CA GLY A 400 7.53 5.27 7.33
C GLY A 400 6.47 5.22 8.42
N ASN A 401 5.60 4.21 8.40
CA ASN A 401 4.58 4.02 9.44
C ASN A 401 5.18 3.75 10.82
N LEU A 402 6.29 3.01 10.90
CA LEU A 402 6.99 2.82 12.17
C LEU A 402 7.56 4.14 12.71
N PHE A 403 8.08 5.00 11.83
CA PHE A 403 8.55 6.33 12.22
C PHE A 403 7.40 7.14 12.83
N ASP A 404 6.22 7.16 12.21
CA ASP A 404 5.04 7.86 12.72
C ASP A 404 4.60 7.30 14.08
N ALA A 405 4.41 5.98 14.19
CA ALA A 405 4.02 5.34 15.45
C ALA A 405 5.00 5.65 16.60
N ARG A 406 6.31 5.66 16.30
CA ARG A 406 7.35 5.95 17.30
C ARG A 406 7.40 7.43 17.64
N PHE A 407 7.19 8.30 16.67
CA PHE A 407 7.11 9.74 16.91
C PHE A 407 5.90 10.07 17.77
N ASN A 408 4.72 9.53 17.45
CA ASN A 408 3.50 9.70 18.24
C ASN A 408 3.65 9.14 19.66
N SER A 409 4.25 7.96 19.81
CA SER A 409 4.59 7.42 21.15
C SER A 409 5.56 8.32 21.94
N TRP A 410 6.48 9.01 21.26
CA TRP A 410 7.39 9.96 21.88
C TRP A 410 6.71 11.29 22.22
N ASP A 411 5.75 11.75 21.42
CA ASP A 411 5.05 13.02 21.64
C ASP A 411 4.14 12.96 22.88
N VAL A 412 3.69 11.78 23.28
CA VAL A 412 2.81 11.60 24.45
C VAL A 412 3.58 11.74 25.78
N LYS A 413 2.98 12.47 26.73
CA LYS A 413 3.45 12.61 28.12
C LYS A 413 2.86 11.53 29.02
N PRO A 414 3.43 11.29 30.22
CA PRO A 414 2.87 10.33 31.18
C PRO A 414 1.44 10.61 31.64
N ASP A 415 0.96 11.85 31.50
CA ASP A 415 -0.41 12.26 31.81
C ASP A 415 -1.41 12.06 30.65
N GLY A 416 -0.95 11.54 29.50
CA GLY A 416 -1.77 11.31 28.31
C GLY A 416 -1.92 12.53 27.39
N THR A 417 -1.34 13.69 27.74
CA THR A 417 -1.31 14.88 26.87
C THR A 417 -0.14 14.81 25.88
N THR A 418 -0.22 15.55 24.77
CA THR A 418 0.89 15.67 23.81
C THR A 418 1.89 16.74 24.24
N LYS A 419 3.15 16.61 23.79
CA LYS A 419 4.19 17.63 23.99
C LYS A 419 4.06 18.74 22.96
N LEU A 420 3.72 18.37 21.73
CA LEU A 420 3.48 19.29 20.62
C LEU A 420 1.99 19.61 20.48
N THR A 421 1.71 20.84 20.06
CA THR A 421 0.38 21.17 19.52
C THR A 421 0.21 20.55 18.14
N GLU A 422 -1.03 20.40 17.65
CA GLU A 422 -1.30 19.86 16.32
C GLU A 422 -0.63 20.70 15.21
N PHE A 423 -0.63 22.02 15.35
CA PHE A 423 0.12 22.89 14.44
C PHE A 423 1.62 22.59 14.44
N GLN A 424 2.23 22.40 15.62
CA GLN A 424 3.64 22.06 15.75
C GLN A 424 3.95 20.67 15.18
N PHE A 425 3.05 19.71 15.40
CA PHE A 425 3.11 18.36 14.85
C PHE A 425 3.17 18.41 13.31
N TYR A 426 2.17 18.99 12.65
CA TYR A 426 2.15 19.07 11.19
C TYR A 426 3.33 19.90 10.64
N SER A 427 3.72 20.97 11.34
CA SER A 427 4.88 21.78 10.96
C SER A 427 6.18 20.97 11.01
N PHE A 428 6.37 20.13 12.03
CA PHE A 428 7.52 19.25 12.15
C PHE A 428 7.62 18.30 10.94
N PHE A 429 6.55 17.57 10.61
CA PHE A 429 6.55 16.66 9.47
C PHE A 429 6.74 17.38 8.13
N THR A 430 6.19 18.59 8.00
CA THR A 430 6.42 19.46 6.82
C THR A 430 7.91 19.79 6.66
N ILE A 431 8.57 20.20 7.74
CA ILE A 431 10.00 20.53 7.75
C ILE A 431 10.84 19.28 7.43
N VAL A 432 10.53 18.15 8.07
CA VAL A 432 11.20 16.86 7.81
C VAL A 432 11.08 16.49 6.34
N MET A 433 9.92 16.67 5.72
CA MET A 433 9.72 16.36 4.30
C MET A 433 10.54 17.26 3.39
N PHE A 434 10.57 18.58 3.62
CA PHE A 434 11.40 19.49 2.83
C PHE A 434 12.89 19.24 3.03
N ALA A 435 13.32 18.93 4.25
CA ALA A 435 14.70 18.54 4.54
C ALA A 435 15.07 17.25 3.81
N ALA A 436 14.22 16.22 3.87
CA ALA A 436 14.40 14.96 3.16
C ALA A 436 14.41 15.16 1.63
N ALA A 437 13.53 16.00 1.08
CA ALA A 437 13.51 16.33 -0.35
C ALA A 437 14.80 17.06 -0.78
N THR A 438 15.29 18.01 0.02
CA THR A 438 16.53 18.75 -0.24
C THR A 438 17.75 17.84 -0.20
N LEU A 439 17.87 17.02 0.85
CA LEU A 439 18.93 16.03 0.97
C LEU A 439 18.86 15.01 -0.16
N PHE A 440 17.67 14.53 -0.51
CA PHE A 440 17.47 13.61 -1.61
C PHE A 440 18.00 14.18 -2.93
N VAL A 441 17.72 15.45 -3.24
CA VAL A 441 18.25 16.11 -4.45
C VAL A 441 19.77 16.13 -4.43
N PHE A 442 20.39 16.46 -3.30
CA PHE A 442 21.84 16.43 -3.15
C PHE A 442 22.41 15.03 -3.39
N PHE A 443 21.86 13.99 -2.75
CA PHE A 443 22.32 12.60 -2.92
C PHE A 443 22.05 12.05 -4.33
N ALA A 444 20.93 12.44 -4.95
CA ALA A 444 20.58 12.04 -6.31
C ALA A 444 21.62 12.52 -7.34
N CYS A 445 22.29 13.65 -7.10
CA CYS A 445 23.39 14.12 -7.95
C CYS A 445 24.61 13.19 -7.94
N PHE A 446 24.82 12.44 -6.85
CA PHE A 446 25.94 11.49 -6.73
C PHE A 446 25.55 10.05 -7.10
N TYR A 447 24.26 9.81 -7.38
CA TYR A 447 23.78 8.47 -7.68
C TYR A 447 24.22 8.02 -9.08
N LYS A 448 25.10 7.01 -9.13
CA LYS A 448 25.51 6.33 -10.37
C LYS A 448 24.71 5.05 -10.54
N GLY A 449 23.59 5.15 -11.28
CA GLY A 449 22.74 4.01 -11.57
C GLY A 449 23.40 2.99 -12.50
N ARG A 450 23.06 1.71 -12.31
CA ARG A 450 23.29 0.66 -13.30
C ARG A 450 21.92 0.15 -13.72
N THR A 451 21.53 0.44 -14.95
CA THR A 451 20.26 -0.06 -15.48
C THR A 451 20.44 -1.51 -15.90
N HIS A 452 19.68 -2.39 -15.27
CA HIS A 452 19.59 -3.80 -15.61
C HIS A 452 18.30 -4.00 -16.40
N LEU A 453 18.41 -3.97 -17.73
CA LEU A 453 17.30 -4.36 -18.61
C LEU A 453 17.26 -5.88 -18.68
N GLN A 454 16.05 -6.46 -18.71
CA GLN A 454 15.89 -7.89 -18.82
C GLN A 454 16.39 -8.35 -20.20
N SER A 455 17.43 -9.17 -20.24
CA SER A 455 17.88 -9.83 -21.46
C SER A 455 16.77 -10.76 -21.94
N GLN A 456 16.31 -10.56 -23.18
CA GLN A 456 15.56 -11.60 -23.89
C GLN A 456 16.47 -12.83 -24.01
N GLU A 457 15.94 -14.04 -23.82
CA GLU A 457 16.68 -15.25 -24.16
C GLU A 457 17.16 -15.12 -25.62
N PRO A 458 18.41 -15.46 -25.95
CA PRO A 458 18.80 -15.59 -27.34
C PRO A 458 17.91 -16.66 -27.95
N GLY A 459 17.04 -16.23 -28.88
CA GLY A 459 16.19 -17.15 -29.62
C GLY A 459 17.04 -18.25 -30.21
N ILE A 460 16.62 -19.51 -30.00
CA ILE A 460 17.28 -20.69 -30.55
C ILE A 460 17.08 -20.70 -32.07
N HIS A 461 17.69 -19.79 -32.83
CA HIS A 461 17.76 -19.87 -34.29
C HIS A 461 18.97 -19.10 -34.83
N GLY A 462 19.98 -19.85 -35.28
CA GLY A 462 21.04 -19.37 -36.18
C GLY A 462 22.45 -19.66 -35.66
N PRO A 463 23.34 -20.33 -36.45
CA PRO A 463 24.72 -20.56 -36.05
C PRO A 463 25.50 -19.24 -35.94
N PRO A 464 26.60 -19.20 -35.16
CA PRO A 464 27.36 -17.99 -34.92
C PRO A 464 28.03 -17.51 -36.22
N GLU A 465 27.65 -16.34 -36.72
CA GLU A 465 28.46 -15.63 -37.70
C GLU A 465 29.77 -15.21 -37.02
N MET A 466 30.87 -15.76 -37.53
CA MET A 466 32.23 -15.33 -37.19
C MET A 466 32.35 -13.83 -37.38
N ALA A 467 32.80 -13.15 -36.33
CA ALA A 467 33.28 -11.78 -36.43
C ALA A 467 34.45 -11.73 -37.42
N THR A 468 34.20 -11.20 -38.61
CA THR A 468 35.25 -10.78 -39.53
C THR A 468 35.89 -9.50 -38.98
N GLU A 469 37.15 -9.62 -38.57
CA GLU A 469 38.08 -8.50 -38.50
C GLU A 469 38.07 -7.77 -39.84
N LEU A 470 37.69 -6.50 -39.85
CA LEU A 470 38.07 -5.60 -40.92
C LEU A 470 38.75 -4.40 -40.30
N GLY A 471 40.08 -4.43 -40.44
CA GLY A 471 40.95 -3.31 -40.24
C GLY A 471 40.65 -2.15 -41.19
N MET A 472 41.27 -1.05 -40.82
CA MET A 472 41.23 0.31 -41.38
C MET A 472 41.43 0.40 -42.90
N PRO A 473 41.23 1.59 -43.50
CA PRO A 473 42.31 2.59 -43.50
C PRO A 473 42.06 3.83 -42.65
#